data_AF-A0A1Q1FKQ6-F1
#
_entry.id   AF-A0A1Q1FKQ6-F1
#
_cell.length_a   1.000
_cell.length_b   1.000
_cell.length_c   1.000
_cell.angle_alpha   90.00
_cell.angle_beta   90.00
_cell.angle_gamma   90.00
#
_symmetry.space_group_name_H-M   'P 1'
#
loop_
_entity.id
_entity.type
_entity.pdbx_description
1 polymer ?
#
loop_
_entity_poly.entity_id
_entity_poly.type
_entity_poly.pdbx_seq_one_letter_code
_entity_poly.pdbx_strand_id
1 'polypeptide(L)'
;MERYDQLYRLFDEFDTGQLRAYQDFVDLFPPVDSRVALEHWQNASEELAAGKDEIREAFPATGETFADIAATATREQAFTALDLLARYDRAVNALVLDVDETLRSAGRTDNEIPRDTLHLLTEFHEAGVPIVVCTGQTLENVKGFLIQGLGNELVHSGDVSVVYEAGTGVFTPGHGGDTKQLLYEDLDAEIRTVFGGVRSRVLSDAPEALRRGCHLQGNEFNVTMKPNFETGSPRAREVIDDALCYMLDLLGDAVLREVDLDADAADDTADAVDADANSDTAAAWARAYYAAQDPEIRTVLEGEGGTADADPEDVPEAVAAVFDRIDVAYYEADAAEIGSLELNKVAGVEAAFDVLGIDEPFCVVMGDSKSDLRVMEWVAENDIGLAAAPEHASRDVLDHVMGTDELVFDPGDATDVLATIYALNRLARIES
;
A
#
# COMPACT_ATOMS: atom_id res chain seq x y z
N MET A 1 -13.19 -33.57 -8.05
CA MET A 1 -12.76 -34.55 -9.06
C MET A 1 -13.32 -34.15 -10.43
N GLU A 2 -14.64 -33.98 -10.56
CA GLU A 2 -15.25 -33.55 -11.83
C GLU A 2 -14.72 -32.21 -12.36
N ARG A 3 -14.56 -31.18 -11.51
CA ARG A 3 -14.01 -29.86 -11.93
C ARG A 3 -12.55 -29.92 -12.42
N TYR A 4 -11.69 -30.71 -11.76
CA TYR A 4 -10.30 -30.91 -12.21
C TYR A 4 -10.26 -31.58 -13.57
N ASP A 5 -11.01 -32.67 -13.74
CA ASP A 5 -11.05 -33.41 -15.01
C ASP A 5 -11.56 -32.53 -16.16
N GLN A 6 -12.55 -31.68 -15.87
CA GLN A 6 -13.10 -30.71 -16.80
C GLN A 6 -12.07 -29.61 -17.17
N LEU A 7 -11.32 -29.05 -16.21
CA LEU A 7 -10.24 -28.10 -16.51
C LEU A 7 -9.08 -28.75 -17.28
N TYR A 8 -8.71 -30.00 -16.94
CA TYR A 8 -7.71 -30.75 -17.70
C TYR A 8 -8.16 -30.89 -19.16
N ARG A 9 -9.42 -31.26 -19.38
CA ARG A 9 -9.99 -31.38 -20.71
C ARG A 9 -9.98 -30.04 -21.46
N LEU A 10 -10.36 -28.93 -20.80
CA LEU A 10 -10.34 -27.59 -21.39
C LEU A 10 -8.96 -27.22 -21.93
N PHE A 11 -7.92 -27.35 -21.11
CA PHE A 11 -6.57 -26.94 -21.49
C PHE A 11 -5.82 -27.94 -22.39
N ASP A 12 -6.31 -29.18 -22.52
CA ASP A 12 -5.71 -30.22 -23.40
C ASP A 12 -6.39 -30.28 -24.77
N GLU A 13 -7.71 -30.05 -24.84
CA GLU A 13 -8.48 -30.14 -26.10
C GLU A 13 -8.51 -28.82 -26.89
N PHE A 14 -8.37 -27.66 -26.23
CA PHE A 14 -8.52 -26.34 -26.85
C PHE A 14 -7.21 -25.55 -26.87
N ASP A 15 -6.98 -24.78 -27.94
CA ASP A 15 -5.85 -23.83 -28.01
C ASP A 15 -6.15 -22.56 -27.21
N THR A 16 -6.14 -22.70 -25.89
CA THR A 16 -6.36 -21.59 -24.95
C THR A 16 -5.26 -20.52 -25.07
N GLY A 17 -4.06 -20.87 -25.53
CA GLY A 17 -2.97 -19.91 -25.75
C GLY A 17 -3.31 -18.93 -26.85
N GLN A 18 -3.82 -19.44 -27.98
CA GLN A 18 -4.31 -18.58 -29.07
C GLN A 18 -5.54 -17.79 -28.65
N LEU A 19 -6.48 -18.40 -27.91
CA LEU A 19 -7.68 -17.71 -27.43
C LEU A 19 -7.34 -16.50 -26.53
N ARG A 20 -6.43 -16.66 -25.57
CA ARG A 20 -5.92 -15.55 -24.74
C ARG A 20 -5.28 -14.45 -25.58
N ALA A 21 -4.44 -14.82 -26.55
CA ALA A 21 -3.80 -13.83 -27.42
C ALA A 21 -4.82 -12.99 -28.22
N TYR A 22 -5.95 -13.57 -28.62
CA TYR A 22 -7.04 -12.80 -29.23
C TYR A 22 -7.78 -11.91 -28.20
N GLN A 23 -8.03 -12.41 -26.99
CA GLN A 23 -8.63 -11.64 -25.90
C GLN A 23 -7.76 -10.41 -25.57
N ASP A 24 -6.47 -10.61 -25.31
CA ASP A 24 -5.50 -9.53 -25.04
C ASP A 24 -5.48 -8.49 -26.15
N PHE A 25 -5.52 -8.93 -27.42
CA PHE A 25 -5.54 -8.02 -28.56
C PHE A 25 -6.82 -7.18 -28.60
N VAL A 26 -7.98 -7.80 -28.36
CA VAL A 26 -9.28 -7.13 -28.41
C VAL A 26 -9.44 -6.13 -27.27
N ASP A 27 -9.00 -6.48 -26.07
CA ASP A 27 -9.20 -5.67 -24.86
C ASP A 27 -8.17 -4.55 -24.73
N LEU A 28 -6.89 -4.82 -25.02
CA LEU A 28 -5.80 -3.87 -24.77
C LEU A 28 -5.54 -2.92 -25.94
N PHE A 29 -6.00 -3.26 -27.15
CA PHE A 29 -5.79 -2.47 -28.36
C PHE A 29 -7.14 -2.07 -28.98
N PRO A 30 -7.72 -0.94 -28.52
CA PRO A 30 -8.98 -0.48 -29.07
C PRO A 30 -8.84 -0.21 -30.58
N PRO A 31 -9.92 -0.39 -31.34
CA PRO A 31 -9.90 -0.18 -32.78
C PRO A 31 -9.55 1.28 -33.09
N VAL A 32 -8.40 1.48 -33.72
CA VAL A 32 -7.96 2.81 -34.18
C VAL A 32 -8.79 3.22 -35.41
N ASP A 33 -8.94 4.53 -35.67
CA ASP A 33 -9.60 5.11 -36.88
C ASP A 33 -8.88 4.80 -38.22
N SER A 34 -8.15 3.69 -38.28
CA SER A 34 -7.55 3.11 -39.48
C SER A 34 -8.40 1.93 -39.93
N ARG A 35 -8.87 1.95 -41.17
CA ARG A 35 -9.64 0.83 -41.76
C ARG A 35 -8.90 -0.50 -41.66
N VAL A 36 -7.57 -0.49 -41.82
CA VAL A 36 -6.74 -1.69 -41.73
C VAL A 36 -6.71 -2.21 -40.29
N ALA A 37 -6.55 -1.33 -39.31
CA ALA A 37 -6.56 -1.72 -37.90
C ALA A 37 -7.94 -2.26 -37.48
N LEU A 38 -9.01 -1.62 -37.96
CA LEU A 38 -10.38 -2.09 -37.77
C LEU A 38 -10.61 -3.48 -38.35
N GLU A 39 -10.15 -3.78 -39.56
CA GLU A 39 -10.26 -5.12 -40.16
C GLU A 39 -9.52 -6.17 -39.32
N HIS A 40 -8.30 -5.87 -38.84
CA HIS A 40 -7.57 -6.80 -37.97
C HIS A 40 -8.27 -7.03 -36.62
N TRP A 41 -8.79 -5.96 -36.01
CA TRP A 41 -9.55 -6.03 -34.76
C TRP A 41 -10.86 -6.81 -34.92
N GLN A 42 -11.60 -6.58 -36.01
CA GLN A 42 -12.82 -7.34 -36.31
C GLN A 42 -12.52 -8.82 -36.49
N ASN A 43 -11.50 -9.17 -37.27
CA ASN A 43 -11.10 -10.56 -37.44
C ASN A 43 -10.71 -11.21 -36.10
N ALA A 44 -9.92 -10.54 -35.27
CA ALA A 44 -9.54 -11.05 -33.95
C ALA A 44 -10.77 -11.24 -33.04
N SER A 45 -11.71 -10.30 -33.05
CA SER A 45 -12.97 -10.40 -32.30
C SER A 45 -13.86 -11.55 -32.78
N GLU A 46 -13.92 -11.80 -34.10
CA GLU A 46 -14.67 -12.93 -34.67
C GLU A 46 -14.04 -14.28 -34.31
N GLU A 47 -12.71 -14.40 -34.39
CA GLU A 47 -11.98 -15.63 -34.00
C GLU A 47 -12.10 -15.90 -32.49
N LEU A 48 -12.00 -14.85 -31.66
CA LEU A 48 -12.22 -14.94 -30.21
C LEU A 48 -13.63 -15.46 -29.89
N ALA A 49 -14.65 -14.88 -30.53
CA ALA A 49 -16.04 -15.29 -30.32
C ALA A 49 -16.26 -16.75 -30.73
N ALA A 50 -15.74 -17.15 -31.90
CA ALA A 50 -15.85 -18.53 -32.38
C ALA A 50 -15.17 -19.54 -31.44
N GLY A 51 -13.97 -19.23 -30.94
CA GLY A 51 -13.26 -20.08 -29.99
C GLY A 51 -13.99 -20.19 -28.64
N LYS A 52 -14.55 -19.09 -28.13
CA LYS A 52 -15.39 -19.12 -26.92
C LYS A 52 -16.66 -19.95 -27.13
N ASP A 53 -17.30 -19.84 -28.30
CA ASP A 53 -18.50 -20.62 -28.63
C ASP A 53 -18.22 -22.13 -28.72
N GLU A 54 -17.07 -22.53 -29.26
CA GLU A 54 -16.66 -23.94 -29.29
C GLU A 54 -16.53 -24.52 -27.87
N ILE A 55 -15.94 -23.76 -26.94
CA ILE A 55 -15.84 -24.14 -25.52
C ILE A 55 -17.23 -24.22 -24.90
N ARG A 56 -18.10 -23.22 -25.14
CA ARG A 56 -19.48 -23.22 -24.62
C ARG A 56 -20.26 -24.46 -25.06
N GLU A 57 -20.14 -24.85 -26.33
CA GLU A 57 -20.80 -26.04 -26.87
C GLU A 57 -20.24 -27.34 -26.26
N ALA A 58 -18.93 -27.40 -26.02
CA ALA A 58 -18.26 -28.56 -25.46
C ALA A 58 -18.52 -28.78 -23.96
N PHE A 59 -18.87 -27.72 -23.22
CA PHE A 59 -19.16 -27.75 -21.78
C PHE A 59 -20.55 -27.16 -21.48
N PRO A 60 -21.67 -27.88 -21.75
CA PRO A 60 -23.02 -27.30 -21.69
C PRO A 60 -23.45 -26.72 -20.33
N ALA A 61 -22.84 -27.17 -19.21
CA ALA A 61 -23.18 -26.71 -17.86
C ALA A 61 -22.26 -25.58 -17.35
N THR A 62 -21.01 -25.53 -17.80
CA THR A 62 -19.94 -24.65 -17.26
C THR A 62 -19.25 -23.82 -18.34
N GLY A 63 -19.74 -23.90 -19.57
CA GLY A 63 -19.05 -23.43 -20.77
C GLY A 63 -18.83 -21.94 -20.82
N GLU A 64 -19.74 -21.13 -20.27
CA GLU A 64 -19.53 -19.68 -20.16
C GLU A 64 -18.32 -19.38 -19.27
N THR A 65 -18.31 -19.95 -18.06
CA THR A 65 -17.21 -19.79 -17.11
C THR A 65 -15.88 -20.29 -17.68
N PHE A 66 -15.91 -21.41 -18.39
CA PHE A 66 -14.71 -22.00 -18.96
C PHE A 66 -14.19 -21.22 -20.17
N ALA A 67 -15.08 -20.64 -20.98
CA ALA A 67 -14.69 -19.76 -22.07
C ALA A 67 -14.01 -18.48 -21.53
N ASP A 68 -14.50 -17.93 -20.42
CA ASP A 68 -13.86 -16.80 -19.73
C ASP A 68 -12.48 -17.21 -19.17
N ILE A 69 -12.40 -18.31 -18.41
CA ILE A 69 -11.14 -18.79 -17.83
C ILE A 69 -10.11 -19.10 -18.92
N ALA A 70 -10.51 -19.76 -20.00
CA ALA A 70 -9.61 -20.09 -21.10
C ALA A 70 -9.09 -18.85 -21.84
N ALA A 71 -9.86 -17.76 -21.86
CA ALA A 71 -9.51 -16.51 -22.53
C ALA A 71 -8.73 -15.54 -21.64
N THR A 72 -8.66 -15.76 -20.33
CA THR A 72 -7.97 -14.86 -19.39
C THR A 72 -6.81 -15.53 -18.67
N ALA A 73 -6.95 -16.77 -18.23
CA ALA A 73 -5.99 -17.45 -17.37
C ALA A 73 -5.19 -18.53 -18.10
N THR A 74 -3.93 -18.68 -17.71
CA THR A 74 -3.13 -19.83 -18.10
C THR A 74 -3.62 -21.10 -17.39
N ARG A 75 -3.14 -22.24 -17.87
CA ARG A 75 -3.43 -23.53 -17.23
C ARG A 75 -3.02 -23.52 -15.77
N GLU A 76 -1.80 -23.09 -15.48
CA GLU A 76 -1.26 -23.06 -14.12
C GLU A 76 -2.11 -22.19 -13.20
N GLN A 77 -2.41 -20.95 -13.61
CA GLN A 77 -3.28 -20.02 -12.88
C GLN A 77 -4.67 -20.62 -12.61
N ALA A 78 -5.29 -21.29 -13.59
CA ALA A 78 -6.60 -21.90 -13.42
C ALA A 78 -6.59 -23.10 -12.43
N PHE A 79 -5.50 -23.88 -12.39
CA PHE A 79 -5.35 -24.95 -11.40
C PHE A 79 -5.06 -24.40 -10.00
N THR A 80 -4.19 -23.39 -9.88
CA THR A 80 -3.97 -22.67 -8.62
C THR A 80 -5.27 -22.08 -8.09
N ALA A 81 -6.07 -21.43 -8.94
CA ALA A 81 -7.39 -20.91 -8.59
C ALA A 81 -8.33 -22.00 -8.06
N LEU A 82 -8.32 -23.19 -8.67
CA LEU A 82 -9.14 -24.32 -8.22
C LEU A 82 -8.65 -24.89 -6.88
N ASP A 83 -7.34 -24.96 -6.67
CA ASP A 83 -6.73 -25.39 -5.40
C ASP A 83 -7.08 -24.41 -4.27
N LEU A 84 -7.01 -23.10 -4.52
CA LEU A 84 -7.41 -22.05 -3.59
C LEU A 84 -8.91 -22.14 -3.26
N LEU A 85 -9.77 -22.28 -4.27
CA LEU A 85 -11.20 -22.46 -4.05
C LEU A 85 -11.50 -23.72 -3.23
N ALA A 86 -10.78 -24.81 -3.46
CA ALA A 86 -10.93 -26.04 -2.68
C ALA A 86 -10.43 -25.90 -1.23
N ARG A 87 -9.43 -25.04 -0.98
CA ARG A 87 -8.88 -24.75 0.35
C ARG A 87 -9.81 -23.85 1.17
N TYR A 88 -10.29 -22.77 0.56
CA TYR A 88 -10.99 -21.71 1.29
C TYR A 88 -12.51 -21.70 1.11
N ASP A 89 -13.05 -22.35 0.07
CA ASP A 89 -14.48 -22.37 -0.28
C ASP A 89 -15.11 -20.97 -0.38
N ARG A 90 -14.30 -19.97 -0.76
CA ARG A 90 -14.66 -18.55 -0.82
C ARG A 90 -14.14 -17.93 -2.12
N ALA A 91 -14.95 -17.04 -2.69
CA ALA A 91 -14.53 -16.12 -3.75
C ALA A 91 -13.88 -14.89 -3.13
N VAL A 92 -12.92 -14.29 -3.83
CA VAL A 92 -12.35 -13.00 -3.45
C VAL A 92 -13.36 -11.89 -3.72
N ASN A 93 -13.72 -11.15 -2.68
CA ASN A 93 -14.73 -10.10 -2.73
C ASN A 93 -14.18 -8.68 -2.55
N ALA A 94 -12.85 -8.52 -2.38
CA ALA A 94 -12.18 -7.22 -2.39
C ALA A 94 -10.70 -7.37 -2.82
N LEU A 95 -10.13 -6.32 -3.41
CA LEU A 95 -8.70 -6.24 -3.70
C LEU A 95 -8.04 -5.21 -2.78
N VAL A 96 -6.90 -5.54 -2.18
CA VAL A 96 -6.08 -4.61 -1.38
C VAL A 96 -4.70 -4.54 -2.02
N LEU A 97 -4.36 -3.42 -2.62
CA LEU A 97 -3.25 -3.33 -3.57
C LEU A 97 -2.30 -2.20 -3.19
N ASP A 98 -1.03 -2.54 -2.97
CA ASP A 98 0.04 -1.55 -3.05
C ASP A 98 0.32 -1.17 -4.52
N VAL A 99 0.89 0.02 -4.75
CA VAL A 99 1.16 0.55 -6.08
C VAL A 99 2.62 0.41 -6.45
N ASP A 100 3.51 0.97 -5.63
CA ASP A 100 4.91 1.18 -5.96
C ASP A 100 5.67 -0.12 -5.76
N GLU A 101 6.48 -0.52 -6.74
CA GLU A 101 7.16 -1.83 -6.77
C GLU A 101 6.21 -3.06 -6.66
N THR A 102 4.89 -2.86 -6.70
CA THR A 102 3.86 -3.91 -6.66
C THR A 102 3.07 -3.97 -7.97
N LEU A 103 2.14 -3.03 -8.21
CA LEU A 103 1.40 -2.93 -9.48
C LEU A 103 2.26 -2.34 -10.61
N ARG A 104 3.28 -1.57 -10.26
CA ARG A 104 4.28 -1.03 -11.19
C ARG A 104 5.68 -1.27 -10.64
N SER A 105 6.69 -1.23 -11.50
CA SER A 105 8.09 -1.29 -11.08
C SER A 105 8.94 -0.31 -11.88
N ALA A 106 9.85 0.39 -11.20
CA ALA A 106 10.78 1.32 -11.85
C ALA A 106 11.68 0.60 -12.88
N GLY A 107 12.03 -0.66 -12.62
CA GLY A 107 12.97 -1.42 -13.44
C GLY A 107 12.36 -2.04 -14.70
N ARG A 108 11.06 -2.40 -14.68
CA ARG A 108 10.40 -3.12 -15.77
C ARG A 108 9.33 -2.31 -16.49
N THR A 109 8.57 -1.48 -15.78
CA THR A 109 7.38 -0.83 -16.34
C THR A 109 7.52 0.69 -16.47
N ASP A 110 8.74 1.22 -16.29
CA ASP A 110 9.03 2.66 -16.32
C ASP A 110 8.11 3.47 -15.37
N ASN A 111 7.78 2.88 -14.22
CA ASN A 111 6.83 3.42 -13.23
C ASN A 111 5.38 3.62 -13.72
N GLU A 112 4.96 2.94 -14.79
CA GLU A 112 3.56 2.86 -15.22
C GLU A 112 2.94 1.51 -14.80
N ILE A 113 1.64 1.49 -14.50
CA ILE A 113 0.92 0.21 -14.33
C ILE A 113 0.72 -0.39 -15.73
N PRO A 114 1.08 -1.66 -15.95
CA PRO A 114 0.82 -2.36 -17.20
C PRO A 114 -0.66 -2.32 -17.63
N ARG A 115 -0.92 -2.28 -18.94
CA ARG A 115 -2.28 -2.11 -19.48
C ARG A 115 -3.19 -3.30 -19.18
N ASP A 116 -2.63 -4.49 -19.23
CA ASP A 116 -3.24 -5.76 -18.87
C ASP A 116 -3.63 -5.80 -17.38
N THR A 117 -2.77 -5.30 -16.49
CA THR A 117 -3.12 -5.13 -15.07
C THR A 117 -4.30 -4.15 -14.91
N LEU A 118 -4.25 -2.97 -15.56
CA LEU A 118 -5.35 -1.99 -15.53
C LEU A 118 -6.66 -2.57 -16.08
N HIS A 119 -6.59 -3.36 -17.15
CA HIS A 119 -7.74 -4.01 -17.74
C HIS A 119 -8.38 -5.00 -16.75
N LEU A 120 -7.60 -5.87 -16.09
CA LEU A 120 -8.15 -6.78 -15.08
C LEU A 120 -8.73 -6.05 -13.87
N LEU A 121 -8.11 -4.96 -13.41
CA LEU A 121 -8.69 -4.14 -12.34
C LEU A 121 -10.06 -3.55 -12.74
N THR A 122 -10.21 -3.18 -14.02
CA THR A 122 -11.50 -2.73 -14.56
C THR A 122 -12.51 -3.88 -14.58
N GLU A 123 -12.11 -5.08 -15.01
CA GLU A 123 -12.97 -6.28 -15.00
C GLU A 123 -13.44 -6.65 -13.57
N PHE A 124 -12.56 -6.52 -12.56
CA PHE A 124 -12.94 -6.73 -11.16
C PHE A 124 -13.95 -5.68 -10.68
N HIS A 125 -13.72 -4.41 -11.00
CA HIS A 125 -14.63 -3.31 -10.69
C HIS A 125 -16.01 -3.53 -11.32
N GLU A 126 -16.06 -3.87 -12.61
CA GLU A 126 -17.31 -4.16 -13.34
C GLU A 126 -18.03 -5.40 -12.79
N ALA A 127 -17.27 -6.37 -12.24
CA ALA A 127 -17.80 -7.53 -11.54
C ALA A 127 -18.29 -7.22 -10.11
N GLY A 128 -18.17 -5.98 -9.64
CA GLY A 128 -18.60 -5.53 -8.32
C GLY A 128 -17.63 -5.88 -7.19
N VAL A 129 -16.35 -6.11 -7.50
CA VAL A 129 -15.28 -6.34 -6.51
C VAL A 129 -14.62 -4.99 -6.19
N PRO A 130 -14.77 -4.44 -4.97
CA PRO A 130 -14.16 -3.18 -4.59
C PRO A 130 -12.64 -3.25 -4.58
N ILE A 131 -12.00 -2.11 -4.82
CA ILE A 131 -10.55 -1.97 -4.88
C ILE A 131 -10.08 -0.98 -3.81
N VAL A 132 -9.26 -1.45 -2.89
CA VAL A 132 -8.58 -0.64 -1.87
C VAL A 132 -7.12 -0.49 -2.29
N VAL A 133 -6.70 0.74 -2.60
CA VAL A 133 -5.31 1.06 -2.92
C VAL A 133 -4.62 1.54 -1.65
N CYS A 134 -3.57 0.87 -1.23
CA CYS A 134 -2.78 1.22 -0.05
C CYS A 134 -1.45 1.81 -0.47
N THR A 135 -1.05 2.96 0.07
CA THR A 135 0.22 3.58 -0.29
C THR A 135 0.78 4.46 0.82
N GLY A 136 2.11 4.62 0.83
CA GLY A 136 2.79 5.64 1.63
C GLY A 136 2.67 7.06 1.04
N GLN A 137 2.17 7.21 -0.19
CA GLN A 137 2.06 8.52 -0.84
C GLN A 137 0.90 9.37 -0.31
N THR A 138 0.99 10.68 -0.54
CA THR A 138 -0.10 11.63 -0.25
C THR A 138 -1.32 11.36 -1.12
N LEU A 139 -2.49 11.74 -0.62
CA LEU A 139 -3.76 11.59 -1.32
C LEU A 139 -3.74 12.24 -2.71
N GLU A 140 -3.21 13.45 -2.86
CA GLU A 140 -3.19 14.16 -4.14
C GLU A 140 -2.37 13.41 -5.19
N ASN A 141 -1.22 12.85 -4.80
CA ASN A 141 -0.33 12.13 -5.70
C ASN A 141 -0.98 10.84 -6.19
N VAL A 142 -1.45 10.00 -5.27
CA VAL A 142 -2.08 8.73 -5.62
C VAL A 142 -3.38 8.94 -6.38
N LYS A 143 -4.19 9.94 -6.03
CA LYS A 143 -5.42 10.27 -6.77
C LYS A 143 -5.10 10.67 -8.21
N GLY A 144 -4.09 11.52 -8.43
CA GLY A 144 -3.66 11.94 -9.76
C GLY A 144 -3.24 10.73 -10.61
N PHE A 145 -2.46 9.84 -10.01
CA PHE A 145 -2.00 8.61 -10.63
C PHE A 145 -3.15 7.64 -10.96
N LEU A 146 -4.06 7.36 -10.01
CA LEU A 146 -5.18 6.44 -10.24
C LEU A 146 -6.12 6.97 -11.33
N ILE A 147 -6.36 8.28 -11.40
CA ILE A 147 -7.17 8.88 -12.48
C ILE A 147 -6.48 8.72 -13.84
N GLN A 148 -5.15 8.78 -13.89
CA GLN A 148 -4.38 8.57 -15.12
C GLN A 148 -4.37 7.11 -15.55
N GLY A 149 -4.27 6.17 -14.60
CA GLY A 149 -4.23 4.73 -14.88
C GLY A 149 -5.62 4.12 -15.09
N LEU A 150 -6.50 4.19 -14.09
CA LEU A 150 -7.82 3.54 -14.07
C LEU A 150 -8.94 4.41 -14.67
N GLY A 151 -8.66 5.69 -14.91
CA GLY A 151 -9.65 6.63 -15.42
C GLY A 151 -10.52 7.25 -14.32
N ASN A 152 -11.08 8.42 -14.65
CA ASN A 152 -11.81 9.23 -13.67
C ASN A 152 -13.12 8.58 -13.21
N GLU A 153 -13.82 7.85 -14.09
CA GLU A 153 -15.12 7.23 -13.78
C GLU A 153 -14.96 6.11 -12.75
N LEU A 154 -14.00 5.22 -12.95
CA LEU A 154 -13.72 4.12 -12.03
C LEU A 154 -13.30 4.64 -10.65
N VAL A 155 -12.36 5.59 -10.59
CA VAL A 155 -11.89 6.19 -9.33
C VAL A 155 -13.02 6.86 -8.53
N HIS A 156 -14.01 7.45 -9.21
CA HIS A 156 -15.14 8.12 -8.57
C HIS A 156 -16.42 7.26 -8.54
N SER A 157 -16.30 5.95 -8.71
CA SER A 157 -17.44 5.02 -8.79
C SER A 157 -18.19 4.85 -7.46
N GLY A 158 -17.51 5.00 -6.33
CA GLY A 158 -18.01 4.52 -5.04
C GLY A 158 -17.31 3.24 -4.57
N ASP A 159 -16.72 2.46 -5.48
CA ASP A 159 -16.20 1.13 -5.16
C ASP A 159 -14.67 1.08 -5.13
N VAL A 160 -14.02 2.25 -5.17
CA VAL A 160 -12.57 2.39 -5.00
C VAL A 160 -12.29 3.25 -3.79
N SER A 161 -11.43 2.72 -2.91
CA SER A 161 -10.93 3.41 -1.74
C SER A 161 -9.42 3.54 -1.80
N VAL A 162 -8.90 4.61 -1.19
CA VAL A 162 -7.46 4.90 -1.12
C VAL A 162 -7.08 5.08 0.33
N VAL A 163 -6.24 4.18 0.83
CA VAL A 163 -5.53 4.32 2.10
C VAL A 163 -4.20 5.03 1.82
N TYR A 164 -4.11 6.29 2.19
CA TYR A 164 -2.94 7.14 1.89
C TYR A 164 -2.08 7.37 3.13
N GLU A 165 -0.82 7.79 2.90
CA GLU A 165 0.16 8.07 3.96
C GLU A 165 0.22 6.93 5.00
N ALA A 166 0.33 5.70 4.49
CA ALA A 166 0.46 4.47 5.28
C ALA A 166 -0.67 4.25 6.31
N GLY A 167 -1.88 4.75 6.06
CA GLY A 167 -3.01 4.60 6.98
C GLY A 167 -3.33 5.84 7.80
N THR A 168 -2.80 7.00 7.43
CA THR A 168 -3.18 8.28 8.05
C THR A 168 -4.61 8.68 7.74
N GLY A 169 -5.11 8.29 6.56
CA GLY A 169 -6.48 8.54 6.17
C GLY A 169 -6.95 7.62 5.06
N VAL A 170 -8.26 7.63 4.87
CA VAL A 170 -8.97 6.86 3.86
C VAL A 170 -9.79 7.80 3.00
N PHE A 171 -9.71 7.63 1.68
CA PHE A 171 -10.48 8.39 0.73
C PHE A 171 -11.26 7.46 -0.19
N THR A 172 -12.59 7.45 -0.05
CA THR A 172 -13.53 6.65 -0.84
C THR A 172 -14.52 7.57 -1.55
N PRO A 173 -14.22 8.05 -2.77
CA PRO A 173 -15.11 8.90 -3.55
C PRO A 173 -16.55 8.41 -3.62
N GLY A 174 -17.53 9.31 -3.53
CA GLY A 174 -18.94 8.99 -3.74
C GLY A 174 -19.73 8.70 -2.46
N HIS A 175 -19.07 8.61 -1.31
CA HIS A 175 -19.69 8.26 -0.02
C HIS A 175 -20.12 9.44 0.85
N GLY A 176 -20.34 10.62 0.25
CA GLY A 176 -20.84 11.79 0.97
C GLY A 176 -19.92 12.22 2.11
N GLY A 177 -20.43 12.24 3.34
CA GLY A 177 -19.66 12.61 4.54
C GLY A 177 -18.50 11.67 4.84
N ASP A 178 -18.62 10.41 4.45
CA ASP A 178 -17.63 9.36 4.69
C ASP A 178 -16.61 9.26 3.54
N THR A 179 -16.68 10.17 2.56
CA THR A 179 -15.74 10.20 1.43
C THR A 179 -14.29 10.33 1.87
N LYS A 180 -14.05 11.01 2.99
CA LYS A 180 -12.71 11.23 3.52
C LYS A 180 -12.75 11.00 5.03
N GLN A 181 -12.08 9.95 5.47
CA GLN A 181 -11.88 9.65 6.88
C GLN A 181 -10.44 9.98 7.27
N LEU A 182 -10.30 10.79 8.31
CA LEU A 182 -9.03 11.25 8.83
C LEU A 182 -8.71 10.42 10.07
N LEU A 183 -8.04 9.28 9.89
CA LEU A 183 -7.83 8.32 10.99
C LEU A 183 -6.98 8.91 12.12
N TYR A 184 -6.15 9.90 11.80
CA TYR A 184 -5.42 10.65 12.81
C TYR A 184 -6.32 11.46 13.77
N GLU A 185 -7.60 11.71 13.45
CA GLU A 185 -8.52 12.41 14.36
C GLU A 185 -8.92 11.58 15.58
N ASP A 186 -8.82 10.25 15.47
CA ASP A 186 -9.11 9.29 16.52
C ASP A 186 -7.90 9.03 17.45
N LEU A 187 -6.73 9.56 17.11
CA LEU A 187 -5.57 9.53 17.99
C LEU A 187 -5.81 10.34 19.27
N ASP A 188 -5.11 9.94 20.32
CA ASP A 188 -5.12 10.65 21.60
C ASP A 188 -4.76 12.13 21.40
N ALA A 189 -5.39 12.98 22.20
CA ALA A 189 -5.18 14.43 22.14
C ALA A 189 -3.70 14.79 22.33
N GLU A 190 -3.00 14.08 23.21
CA GLU A 190 -1.57 14.20 23.48
C GLU A 190 -0.74 14.09 22.18
N ILE A 191 -0.91 12.99 21.43
CA ILE A 191 -0.18 12.76 20.17
C ILE A 191 -0.52 13.82 19.13
N ARG A 192 -1.80 14.18 18.99
CA ARG A 192 -2.20 15.23 18.04
C ARG A 192 -1.60 16.59 18.40
N THR A 193 -1.47 16.92 19.69
CA THR A 193 -0.83 18.15 20.14
C THR A 193 0.66 18.16 19.83
N VAL A 194 1.37 17.05 20.08
CA VAL A 194 2.79 16.90 19.73
C VAL A 194 3.03 17.12 18.24
N PHE A 195 2.27 16.42 17.37
CA PHE A 195 2.39 16.59 15.91
C PHE A 195 2.03 18.01 15.45
N GLY A 196 0.98 18.61 16.03
CA GLY A 196 0.62 20.00 15.77
C GLY A 196 1.73 20.98 16.16
N GLY A 197 2.39 20.73 17.30
CA GLY A 197 3.54 21.46 17.79
C GLY A 197 4.73 21.40 16.83
N VAL A 198 5.14 20.19 16.45
CA VAL A 198 6.22 19.97 15.47
C VAL A 198 5.89 20.65 14.14
N ARG A 199 4.73 20.35 13.54
CA ARG A 199 4.32 20.87 12.23
C ARG A 199 4.25 22.40 12.18
N SER A 200 3.81 23.04 13.26
CA SER A 200 3.73 24.51 13.32
C SER A 200 5.10 25.19 13.31
N ARG A 201 6.16 24.48 13.74
CA ARG A 201 7.50 25.03 13.96
C ARG A 201 8.55 24.55 12.97
N VAL A 202 8.34 23.37 12.37
CA VAL A 202 9.33 22.67 11.53
C VAL A 202 9.97 23.57 10.47
N LEU A 203 9.21 24.47 9.82
CA LEU A 203 9.80 25.45 8.90
C LEU A 203 9.98 26.85 9.49
N SER A 204 9.18 27.28 10.48
CA SER A 204 9.30 28.64 11.01
C SER A 204 10.57 28.83 11.83
N ASP A 205 10.96 27.79 12.57
CA ASP A 205 12.07 27.81 13.52
C ASP A 205 13.35 27.23 12.91
N ALA A 206 13.25 26.59 11.74
CA ALA A 206 14.37 25.95 11.09
C ALA A 206 15.50 26.95 10.75
N PRO A 207 16.77 26.51 10.88
CA PRO A 207 17.93 27.25 10.37
C PRO A 207 17.76 27.68 8.91
N GLU A 208 18.40 28.78 8.51
CA GLU A 208 18.29 29.31 7.12
C GLU A 208 18.74 28.28 6.07
N ALA A 209 19.72 27.43 6.39
CA ALA A 209 20.18 26.35 5.54
C ALA A 209 19.06 25.34 5.26
N LEU A 210 18.39 24.83 6.30
CA LEU A 210 17.28 23.89 6.16
C LEU A 210 16.05 24.53 5.51
N ARG A 211 15.68 25.77 5.87
CA ARG A 211 14.52 26.46 5.27
C ARG A 211 14.66 26.69 3.76
N ARG A 212 15.89 26.79 3.25
CA ARG A 212 16.16 26.94 1.80
C ARG A 212 16.54 25.62 1.14
N GLY A 213 17.11 24.70 1.89
CA GLY A 213 17.61 23.43 1.42
C GLY A 213 16.58 22.31 1.45
N CYS A 214 15.46 22.49 2.17
CA CYS A 214 14.37 21.53 2.26
C CYS A 214 13.00 22.18 1.96
N HIS A 215 12.01 21.33 1.76
CA HIS A 215 10.59 21.67 1.78
C HIS A 215 9.82 20.61 2.57
N LEU A 216 8.60 20.95 3.00
CA LEU A 216 7.69 19.96 3.58
C LEU A 216 6.96 19.21 2.47
N GLN A 217 6.92 17.89 2.58
CA GLN A 217 5.97 17.10 1.80
C GLN A 217 4.54 17.47 2.22
N GLY A 218 3.61 17.43 1.26
CA GLY A 218 2.21 17.80 1.46
C GLY A 218 1.39 16.78 2.28
N ASN A 219 2.01 16.12 3.26
CA ASN A 219 1.36 15.13 4.10
C ASN A 219 0.27 15.77 4.97
N GLU A 220 -0.80 15.06 5.25
CA GLU A 220 -1.90 15.56 6.08
C GLU A 220 -1.58 15.54 7.57
N PHE A 221 -0.90 14.49 8.04
CA PHE A 221 -0.54 14.33 9.45
C PHE A 221 0.98 14.23 9.67
N ASN A 222 1.64 13.25 9.05
CA ASN A 222 3.09 13.03 9.18
C ASN A 222 3.88 14.29 8.80
N VAL A 223 5.03 14.52 9.45
CA VAL A 223 5.88 15.67 9.16
C VAL A 223 7.15 15.19 8.46
N THR A 224 7.24 15.47 7.16
CA THR A 224 8.33 14.97 6.32
C THR A 224 9.07 16.12 5.67
N MET A 225 10.38 16.20 5.92
CA MET A 225 11.29 17.13 5.26
C MET A 225 11.98 16.43 4.09
N LYS A 226 11.82 16.99 2.88
CA LYS A 226 12.46 16.55 1.63
C LYS A 226 13.50 17.58 1.17
N PRO A 227 14.61 17.16 0.52
CA PRO A 227 15.63 18.08 0.02
C PRO A 227 15.11 18.83 -1.21
N ASN A 228 15.60 20.05 -1.41
CA ASN A 228 15.45 20.83 -2.65
C ASN A 228 16.56 20.51 -3.67
N PHE A 229 17.25 19.38 -3.47
CA PHE A 229 18.30 18.86 -4.33
C PHE A 229 17.84 17.54 -4.95
N GLU A 230 18.54 17.10 -6.00
CA GLU A 230 18.29 15.79 -6.60
C GLU A 230 18.46 14.68 -5.55
N THR A 231 17.42 13.86 -5.38
CA THR A 231 17.42 12.71 -4.47
C THR A 231 18.62 11.81 -4.74
N GLY A 232 19.28 11.33 -3.69
CA GLY A 232 20.50 10.52 -3.79
C GLY A 232 21.79 11.33 -4.01
N SER A 233 21.70 12.64 -4.28
CA SER A 233 22.89 13.48 -4.43
C SER A 233 23.61 13.71 -3.08
N PRO A 234 24.93 13.97 -3.08
CA PRO A 234 25.66 14.29 -1.84
C PRO A 234 25.08 15.48 -1.07
N ARG A 235 24.53 16.49 -1.78
CA ARG A 235 23.89 17.64 -1.15
C ARG A 235 22.55 17.31 -0.53
N ALA A 236 21.80 16.41 -1.15
CA ALA A 236 20.56 15.90 -0.58
C ALA A 236 20.85 15.12 0.71
N ARG A 237 21.92 14.32 0.74
CA ARG A 237 22.39 13.66 1.96
C ARG A 237 22.70 14.67 3.06
N GLU A 238 23.63 15.59 2.81
CA GLU A 238 24.07 16.59 3.79
C GLU A 238 22.89 17.36 4.41
N VAL A 239 21.93 17.81 3.60
CA VAL A 239 20.80 18.59 4.11
C VAL A 239 19.77 17.74 4.87
N ILE A 240 19.61 16.47 4.52
CA ILE A 240 18.67 15.57 5.21
C ILE A 240 19.26 15.05 6.51
N ASP A 241 20.58 14.88 6.59
CA ASP A 241 21.29 14.56 7.82
C ASP A 241 21.12 15.69 8.86
N ASP A 242 21.30 16.95 8.43
CA ASP A 242 21.00 18.15 9.22
C ASP A 242 19.50 18.21 9.62
N ALA A 243 18.60 17.88 8.69
CA ALA A 243 17.16 17.94 8.93
C ALA A 243 16.72 16.89 9.96
N LEU A 244 17.27 15.68 9.93
CA LEU A 244 16.99 14.63 10.90
C LEU A 244 17.36 15.10 12.32
N CYS A 245 18.57 15.64 12.51
CA CYS A 245 19.01 16.16 13.80
C CYS A 245 18.07 17.25 14.32
N TYR A 246 17.72 18.21 13.46
CA TYR A 246 16.81 19.29 13.80
C TYR A 246 15.39 18.80 14.15
N MET A 247 14.86 17.83 13.42
CA MET A 247 13.53 17.31 13.68
C MET A 247 13.47 16.49 14.97
N LEU A 248 14.53 15.74 15.31
CA LEU A 248 14.64 15.07 16.61
C LEU A 248 14.63 16.08 17.77
N ASP A 249 15.36 17.19 17.64
CA ASP A 249 15.35 18.27 18.64
C ASP A 249 13.96 18.87 18.81
N LEU A 250 13.31 19.14 17.69
CA LEU A 250 11.97 19.73 17.65
C LEU A 250 10.92 18.77 18.24
N LEU A 251 11.04 17.48 17.97
CA LEU A 251 10.18 16.43 18.51
C LEU A 251 10.35 16.33 20.03
N GLY A 252 11.59 16.24 20.51
CA GLY A 252 11.86 16.18 21.96
C GLY A 252 11.26 17.38 22.69
N ASP A 253 11.49 18.58 22.16
CA ASP A 253 10.97 19.83 22.73
C ASP A 253 9.42 19.93 22.64
N ALA A 254 8.79 19.33 21.62
CA ALA A 254 7.33 19.22 21.55
C ALA A 254 6.76 18.24 22.59
N VAL A 255 7.39 17.07 22.76
CA VAL A 255 7.00 16.07 23.76
C VAL A 255 7.16 16.59 25.18
N LEU A 256 8.29 17.23 25.50
CA LEU A 256 8.51 17.83 26.83
C LEU A 256 7.39 18.82 27.19
N ARG A 257 7.00 19.69 26.27
CA ARG A 257 5.92 20.66 26.53
C ARG A 257 4.58 20.00 26.82
N GLU A 258 4.26 18.91 26.12
CA GLU A 258 3.00 18.21 26.35
C GLU A 258 2.99 17.50 27.71
N VAL A 259 4.05 16.76 28.02
CA VAL A 259 4.18 16.05 29.30
C VAL A 259 4.22 17.02 30.49
N ASP A 260 4.90 18.17 30.37
CA ASP A 260 4.92 19.21 31.42
C ASP A 260 3.52 19.82 31.66
N LEU A 261 2.73 20.03 30.61
CA LEU A 261 1.36 20.56 30.72
C LEU A 261 0.41 19.57 31.43
N ASP A 262 0.60 18.27 31.22
CA ASP A 262 -0.17 17.23 31.89
C ASP A 262 0.25 17.07 33.37
N ALA A 263 1.53 17.25 33.69
CA ALA A 263 2.03 17.25 35.07
C ALA A 263 1.44 18.43 35.90
N ASP A 264 1.28 19.62 35.30
CA ASP A 264 0.64 20.77 35.93
C ASP A 264 -0.87 20.57 36.19
N ALA A 265 -1.51 19.64 35.47
CA ALA A 265 -2.93 19.30 35.61
C ALA A 265 -3.19 18.17 36.64
N ALA A 266 -2.18 17.34 36.93
CA ALA A 266 -2.25 16.21 37.84
C ALA A 266 -1.55 16.51 39.17
N ASP A 267 -2.29 17.00 40.17
CA ASP A 267 -1.86 17.04 41.57
C ASP A 267 -1.57 15.59 42.04
N ASP A 268 -0.30 15.26 42.35
CA ASP A 268 0.21 14.01 42.96
C ASP A 268 0.52 12.80 42.05
N THR A 269 1.49 12.88 41.12
CA THR A 269 2.24 11.68 40.66
C THR A 269 3.76 11.81 40.88
N ALA A 270 4.40 10.67 41.18
CA ALA A 270 5.82 10.57 41.53
C ALA A 270 6.76 10.50 40.32
N ASP A 271 6.21 10.62 39.11
CA ASP A 271 6.91 10.51 37.81
C ASP A 271 7.03 11.88 37.12
N ALA A 272 7.14 12.95 37.92
CA ALA A 272 7.33 14.30 37.40
C ALA A 272 8.67 14.39 36.67
N VAL A 273 8.62 14.88 35.42
CA VAL A 273 9.82 15.28 34.67
C VAL A 273 10.61 16.28 35.52
N ASP A 274 11.94 16.18 35.52
CA ASP A 274 12.80 17.05 36.34
C ASP A 274 12.43 18.52 36.09
N ALA A 275 12.17 19.29 37.14
CA ALA A 275 11.71 20.68 37.04
C ALA A 275 12.74 21.61 36.36
N ASP A 276 13.99 21.14 36.18
CA ASP A 276 15.06 21.83 35.46
C ASP A 276 15.20 21.36 33.98
N ALA A 277 14.35 20.45 33.50
CA ALA A 277 14.35 20.00 32.11
C ALA A 277 14.07 21.17 31.16
N ASN A 278 14.87 21.25 30.09
CA ASN A 278 14.76 22.30 29.09
C ASN A 278 14.87 21.71 27.68
N SER A 279 14.75 22.57 26.67
CA SER A 279 14.79 22.15 25.25
C SER A 279 16.07 21.38 24.88
N ASP A 280 17.22 21.66 25.50
CA ASP A 280 18.47 20.95 25.20
C ASP A 280 18.45 19.53 25.80
N THR A 281 17.89 19.37 26.99
CA THR A 281 17.67 18.06 27.63
C THR A 281 16.67 17.23 26.83
N ALA A 282 15.58 17.84 26.39
CA ALA A 282 14.55 17.16 25.59
C ALA A 282 15.08 16.67 24.24
N ALA A 283 15.89 17.50 23.57
CA ALA A 283 16.60 17.12 22.36
C ALA A 283 17.55 15.93 22.61
N ALA A 284 18.31 15.96 23.72
CA ALA A 284 19.19 14.87 24.09
C ALA A 284 18.44 13.54 24.28
N TRP A 285 17.27 13.57 24.94
CA TRP A 285 16.43 12.38 25.11
C TRP A 285 15.92 11.82 23.78
N ALA A 286 15.36 12.65 22.90
CA ALA A 286 14.87 12.20 21.59
C ALA A 286 16.00 11.55 20.78
N ARG A 287 17.17 12.20 20.71
CA ARG A 287 18.32 11.67 19.97
C ARG A 287 18.82 10.35 20.56
N ALA A 288 18.97 10.25 21.88
CA ALA A 288 19.39 9.02 22.53
C ALA A 288 18.41 7.87 22.26
N TYR A 289 17.12 8.14 22.43
CA TYR A 289 16.04 7.19 22.23
C TYR A 289 16.02 6.62 20.80
N TYR A 290 15.93 7.47 19.78
CA TYR A 290 15.85 7.01 18.39
C TYR A 290 17.17 6.45 17.85
N ALA A 291 18.33 6.93 18.33
CA ALA A 291 19.62 6.30 18.02
C ALA A 291 19.76 4.88 18.58
N ALA A 292 19.07 4.55 19.68
CA ALA A 292 19.06 3.21 20.24
C ALA A 292 18.26 2.24 19.36
N GLN A 293 17.16 2.72 18.77
CA GLN A 293 16.26 1.92 17.95
C GLN A 293 16.76 1.73 16.51
N ASP A 294 17.36 2.76 15.91
CA ASP A 294 17.78 2.74 14.51
C ASP A 294 19.29 3.01 14.34
N PRO A 295 20.07 2.02 13.84
CA PRO A 295 21.49 2.18 13.56
C PRO A 295 21.84 3.23 12.50
N GLU A 296 20.95 3.50 11.54
CA GLU A 296 21.16 4.52 10.50
C GLU A 296 21.03 5.91 11.12
N ILE A 297 19.99 6.15 11.92
CA ILE A 297 19.83 7.39 12.70
C ILE A 297 21.05 7.61 13.60
N ARG A 298 21.52 6.57 14.29
CA ARG A 298 22.74 6.65 15.11
C ARG A 298 23.95 7.10 14.29
N THR A 299 24.13 6.53 13.10
CA THR A 299 25.26 6.85 12.21
C THR A 299 25.23 8.32 11.79
N VAL A 300 24.05 8.86 11.45
CA VAL A 300 23.88 10.28 11.11
C VAL A 300 24.22 11.17 12.31
N LEU A 301 23.70 10.83 13.50
CA LEU A 301 23.99 11.59 14.73
C LEU A 301 25.47 11.58 15.09
N GLU A 302 26.17 10.46 14.90
CA GLU A 302 27.64 10.38 15.09
C GLU A 302 28.39 11.25 14.07
N GLY A 303 27.93 11.31 12.82
CA GLY A 303 28.51 12.09 11.74
C GLY A 303 28.38 13.60 11.92
N GLU A 304 27.19 14.06 12.30
CA GLU A 304 26.88 15.50 12.45
C GLU A 304 27.24 16.05 13.84
N GLY A 305 27.84 15.23 14.72
CA GLY A 305 28.10 15.61 16.11
C GLY A 305 26.80 15.84 16.90
N GLY A 306 25.73 15.17 16.47
CA GLY A 306 24.41 15.17 17.08
C GLY A 306 24.27 14.19 18.24
N THR A 307 25.23 13.30 18.49
CA THR A 307 25.15 12.37 19.62
C THR A 307 25.00 13.09 20.96
N ALA A 308 24.00 12.66 21.73
CA ALA A 308 23.78 13.15 23.08
C ALA A 308 24.65 12.37 24.08
N ASP A 309 25.14 13.05 25.12
CA ASP A 309 25.74 12.42 26.31
C ASP A 309 24.66 11.85 27.27
N ALA A 310 23.50 11.43 26.73
CA ALA A 310 22.40 10.84 27.48
C ALA A 310 22.25 9.36 27.12
N ASP A 311 22.06 8.50 28.12
CA ASP A 311 21.74 7.10 27.87
C ASP A 311 20.23 6.98 27.55
N PRO A 312 19.83 6.11 26.61
CA PRO A 312 18.41 5.77 26.42
C PRO A 312 17.68 5.38 27.71
N GLU A 313 18.38 4.76 28.67
CA GLU A 313 17.83 4.43 29.99
C GLU A 313 17.58 5.65 30.89
N ASP A 314 18.16 6.81 30.57
CA ASP A 314 17.98 8.08 31.29
C ASP A 314 16.77 8.89 30.80
N VAL A 315 16.05 8.41 29.79
CA VAL A 315 14.82 9.06 29.29
C VAL A 315 13.68 8.84 30.30
N PRO A 316 13.01 9.90 30.79
CA PRO A 316 11.90 9.75 31.72
C PRO A 316 10.77 8.88 31.15
N GLU A 317 10.16 8.03 31.97
CA GLU A 317 9.14 7.06 31.53
C GLU A 317 7.96 7.72 30.81
N ALA A 318 7.49 8.87 31.28
CA ALA A 318 6.42 9.62 30.63
C ALA A 318 6.80 10.10 29.22
N VAL A 319 8.06 10.53 29.01
CA VAL A 319 8.58 10.95 27.71
C VAL A 319 8.78 9.74 26.79
N ALA A 320 9.34 8.66 27.33
CA ALA A 320 9.53 7.40 26.60
C ALA A 320 8.19 6.83 26.12
N ALA A 321 7.14 6.87 26.95
CA ALA A 321 5.80 6.40 26.60
C ALA A 321 5.19 7.14 25.41
N VAL A 322 5.51 8.43 25.22
CA VAL A 322 5.10 9.18 24.03
C VAL A 322 5.96 8.79 22.83
N PHE A 323 7.28 8.66 23.00
CA PHE A 323 8.17 8.21 21.91
C PHE A 323 7.86 6.78 21.44
N ASP A 324 7.40 5.89 22.31
CA ASP A 324 6.93 4.53 21.97
C ASP A 324 5.77 4.52 20.96
N ARG A 325 5.09 5.66 20.78
CA ARG A 325 3.96 5.84 19.86
C ARG A 325 4.33 6.60 18.58
N ILE A 326 5.54 7.15 18.50
CA ILE A 326 6.00 8.01 17.41
C ILE A 326 7.16 7.34 16.68
N ASP A 327 7.03 7.22 15.38
CA ASP A 327 8.09 6.74 14.49
C ASP A 327 8.93 7.92 13.96
N VAL A 328 10.22 7.68 13.82
CA VAL A 328 11.13 8.59 13.11
C VAL A 328 11.86 7.79 12.06
N ALA A 329 11.61 8.11 10.80
CA ALA A 329 12.21 7.42 9.66
C ALA A 329 13.24 8.30 8.96
N TYR A 330 14.39 7.71 8.64
CA TYR A 330 15.44 8.34 7.86
C TYR A 330 15.58 7.61 6.51
N TYR A 331 15.51 8.37 5.43
CA TYR A 331 15.73 7.89 4.07
C TYR A 331 16.94 8.63 3.50
N GLU A 332 18.09 7.94 3.45
CA GLU A 332 19.37 8.55 3.07
C GLU A 332 19.26 9.37 1.77
N ALA A 333 19.60 10.66 1.87
CA ALA A 333 19.57 11.59 0.74
C ALA A 333 18.20 11.75 0.06
N ASP A 334 17.10 11.39 0.73
CA ASP A 334 15.74 11.54 0.23
C ASP A 334 14.82 12.22 1.23
N ALA A 335 14.75 11.80 2.49
CA ALA A 335 13.82 12.38 3.45
C ALA A 335 14.20 12.09 4.90
N ALA A 336 13.67 12.92 5.80
CA ALA A 336 13.47 12.54 7.18
C ALA A 336 11.99 12.76 7.53
N GLU A 337 11.39 11.85 8.28
CA GLU A 337 9.96 11.82 8.58
C GLU A 337 9.68 11.55 10.05
N ILE A 338 8.69 12.25 10.61
CA ILE A 338 8.04 11.92 11.89
C ILE A 338 6.62 11.44 11.59
N GLY A 339 6.29 10.22 12.01
CA GLY A 339 4.99 9.57 11.80
C GLY A 339 4.45 8.91 13.08
N SER A 340 3.18 8.54 13.12
CA SER A 340 2.61 7.82 14.28
C SER A 340 2.66 6.31 14.05
N LEU A 341 3.10 5.55 15.05
CA LEU A 341 3.09 4.08 15.03
C LEU A 341 1.68 3.49 15.18
N GLU A 342 0.73 4.30 15.66
CA GLU A 342 -0.67 3.93 15.83
C GLU A 342 -1.45 4.02 14.51
N LEU A 343 -0.91 4.75 13.52
CA LEU A 343 -1.45 4.81 12.16
C LEU A 343 -0.74 3.78 11.29
N ASN A 344 -1.50 2.87 10.69
CA ASN A 344 -0.93 1.82 9.86
C ASN A 344 -1.91 1.38 8.76
N LYS A 345 -1.38 0.70 7.73
CA LYS A 345 -2.17 0.23 6.59
C LYS A 345 -3.32 -0.69 7.01
N VAL A 346 -3.21 -1.45 8.10
CA VAL A 346 -4.30 -2.33 8.59
C VAL A 346 -5.51 -1.51 9.01
N ALA A 347 -5.33 -0.54 9.91
CA ALA A 347 -6.42 0.34 10.35
C ALA A 347 -7.04 1.10 9.17
N GLY A 348 -6.20 1.50 8.20
CA GLY A 348 -6.66 2.08 6.94
C GLY A 348 -7.54 1.15 6.10
N VAL A 349 -7.14 -0.12 5.95
CA VAL A 349 -7.92 -1.13 5.20
C VAL A 349 -9.23 -1.45 5.91
N GLU A 350 -9.21 -1.57 7.24
CA GLU A 350 -10.43 -1.79 8.04
C GLU A 350 -11.44 -0.65 7.83
N ALA A 351 -10.99 0.61 7.96
CA ALA A 351 -11.84 1.77 7.71
C ALA A 351 -12.32 1.85 6.24
N ALA A 352 -11.49 1.44 5.28
CA ALA A 352 -11.90 1.35 3.88
C ALA A 352 -12.99 0.29 3.67
N PHE A 353 -12.88 -0.88 4.29
CA PHE A 353 -13.89 -1.93 4.24
C PHE A 353 -15.21 -1.48 4.86
N ASP A 354 -15.18 -0.77 5.98
CA ASP A 354 -16.38 -0.21 6.61
C ASP A 354 -17.12 0.76 5.68
N VAL A 355 -16.40 1.68 5.02
CA VAL A 355 -17.00 2.64 4.07
C VAL A 355 -17.53 1.94 2.82
N LEU A 356 -16.81 0.93 2.32
CA LEU A 356 -17.22 0.14 1.16
C LEU A 356 -18.35 -0.86 1.48
N GLY A 357 -18.69 -1.06 2.76
CA GLY A 357 -19.73 -2.00 3.19
C GLY A 357 -19.34 -3.47 3.03
N ILE A 358 -18.07 -3.80 3.27
CA ILE A 358 -17.53 -5.16 3.17
C ILE A 358 -17.56 -5.82 4.56
N ASP A 359 -18.68 -6.45 4.91
CA ASP A 359 -18.89 -7.04 6.25
C ASP A 359 -18.08 -8.33 6.49
N GLU A 360 -17.93 -9.17 5.47
CA GLU A 360 -17.24 -10.47 5.54
C GLU A 360 -16.12 -10.55 4.47
N PRO A 361 -15.00 -9.83 4.66
CA PRO A 361 -13.95 -9.77 3.65
C PRO A 361 -13.31 -11.14 3.41
N PHE A 362 -13.13 -11.45 2.13
CA PHE A 362 -12.14 -12.41 1.64
C PHE A 362 -11.37 -11.69 0.54
N CYS A 363 -10.26 -11.04 0.90
CA CYS A 363 -9.53 -10.18 -0.03
C CYS A 363 -8.24 -10.84 -0.55
N VAL A 364 -7.64 -10.26 -1.59
CA VAL A 364 -6.23 -10.50 -1.93
C VAL A 364 -5.44 -9.24 -1.59
N VAL A 365 -4.36 -9.41 -0.83
CA VAL A 365 -3.42 -8.35 -0.45
C VAL A 365 -2.16 -8.51 -1.31
N MET A 366 -1.83 -7.48 -2.08
CA MET A 366 -0.62 -7.44 -2.92
C MET A 366 0.31 -6.34 -2.43
N GLY A 367 1.57 -6.65 -2.17
CA GLY A 367 2.57 -5.67 -1.72
C GLY A 367 3.99 -6.21 -1.65
N ASP A 368 4.98 -5.31 -1.52
CA ASP A 368 6.41 -5.65 -1.53
C ASP A 368 7.13 -5.30 -0.21
N SER A 369 6.52 -4.43 0.60
CA SER A 369 7.16 -3.77 1.74
C SER A 369 6.77 -4.37 3.09
N LYS A 370 7.52 -3.99 4.14
CA LYS A 370 7.20 -4.33 5.53
C LYS A 370 5.84 -3.79 5.98
N SER A 371 5.40 -2.66 5.42
CA SER A 371 4.09 -2.09 5.75
C SER A 371 2.95 -2.94 5.18
N ASP A 372 3.17 -3.58 4.03
CA ASP A 372 2.22 -4.51 3.41
C ASP A 372 2.22 -5.85 4.11
N LEU A 373 3.38 -6.32 4.58
CA LEU A 373 3.49 -7.54 5.38
C LEU A 373 2.52 -7.52 6.57
N ARG A 374 2.38 -6.39 7.27
CA ARG A 374 1.43 -6.27 8.39
C ARG A 374 -0.02 -6.51 7.97
N VAL A 375 -0.39 -6.06 6.77
CA VAL A 375 -1.73 -6.31 6.20
C VAL A 375 -1.88 -7.77 5.79
N MET A 376 -0.84 -8.37 5.19
CA MET A 376 -0.81 -9.78 4.84
C MET A 376 -0.94 -10.70 6.07
N GLU A 377 -0.19 -10.39 7.13
CA GLU A 377 -0.28 -11.09 8.42
C GLU A 377 -1.67 -10.95 9.03
N TRP A 378 -2.23 -9.73 9.03
CA TRP A 378 -3.58 -9.49 9.53
C TRP A 378 -4.65 -10.29 8.78
N VAL A 379 -4.61 -10.36 7.44
CA VAL A 379 -5.60 -11.15 6.69
C VAL A 379 -5.44 -12.66 6.92
N ALA A 380 -4.20 -13.13 7.07
CA ALA A 380 -3.91 -14.54 7.33
C ALA A 380 -4.33 -14.97 8.75
N GLU A 381 -4.06 -14.13 9.76
CA GLU A 381 -4.43 -14.37 11.15
C GLU A 381 -5.95 -14.44 11.36
N ASN A 382 -6.70 -13.69 10.56
CA ASN A 382 -8.16 -13.62 10.64
C ASN A 382 -8.88 -14.55 9.63
N ASP A 383 -8.16 -15.28 8.78
CA ASP A 383 -8.71 -16.12 7.70
C ASP A 383 -9.67 -15.35 6.76
N ILE A 384 -9.26 -14.12 6.41
CA ILE A 384 -10.04 -13.17 5.60
C ILE A 384 -9.35 -12.79 4.29
N GLY A 385 -8.32 -13.52 3.87
CA GLY A 385 -7.73 -13.24 2.57
C GLY A 385 -6.50 -14.06 2.20
N LEU A 386 -5.95 -13.68 1.05
CA LEU A 386 -4.78 -14.25 0.41
C LEU A 386 -3.68 -13.18 0.37
N ALA A 387 -2.41 -13.59 0.47
CA ALA A 387 -1.26 -12.70 0.33
C ALA A 387 -0.50 -13.03 -0.95
N ALA A 388 -0.07 -11.99 -1.67
CA ALA A 388 0.74 -12.13 -2.87
C ALA A 388 1.81 -11.03 -2.93
N ALA A 389 2.97 -11.34 -3.50
CA ALA A 389 4.10 -10.42 -3.55
C ALA A 389 4.94 -10.57 -4.82
N PRO A 390 5.58 -9.50 -5.30
CA PRO A 390 6.52 -9.60 -6.40
C PRO A 390 7.82 -10.27 -5.92
N GLU A 391 8.55 -10.94 -6.82
CA GLU A 391 9.79 -11.68 -6.49
C GLU A 391 10.90 -10.84 -5.85
N HIS A 392 10.86 -9.52 -6.02
CA HIS A 392 11.84 -8.58 -5.48
C HIS A 392 11.42 -7.92 -4.17
N ALA A 393 10.28 -8.34 -3.61
CA ALA A 393 9.81 -7.90 -2.31
C ALA A 393 10.85 -8.18 -1.21
N SER A 394 10.67 -7.52 -0.06
CA SER A 394 11.52 -7.77 1.10
C SER A 394 11.49 -9.25 1.50
N ARG A 395 12.59 -9.73 2.09
CA ARG A 395 12.73 -11.15 2.44
C ARG A 395 11.62 -11.63 3.38
N ASP A 396 11.24 -10.82 4.36
CA ASP A 396 10.19 -11.18 5.32
C ASP A 396 8.83 -11.31 4.62
N VAL A 397 8.54 -10.47 3.61
CA VAL A 397 7.34 -10.58 2.76
C VAL A 397 7.36 -11.89 1.96
N LEU A 398 8.48 -12.21 1.30
CA LEU A 398 8.61 -13.44 0.53
C LEU A 398 8.50 -14.68 1.43
N ASP A 399 9.14 -14.67 2.60
CA ASP A 399 9.07 -15.78 3.56
C ASP A 399 7.62 -16.00 4.04
N HIS A 400 6.82 -14.92 4.21
CA HIS A 400 5.40 -15.00 4.53
C HIS A 400 4.56 -15.59 3.39
N VAL A 401 4.66 -15.03 2.17
CA VAL A 401 3.86 -15.46 1.00
C VAL A 401 4.19 -16.91 0.60
N MET A 402 5.45 -17.31 0.68
CA MET A 402 5.88 -18.70 0.45
C MET A 402 5.40 -19.66 1.56
N GLY A 403 5.08 -19.13 2.75
CA GLY A 403 4.53 -19.89 3.86
C GLY A 403 3.03 -20.15 3.77
N THR A 404 2.31 -19.46 2.88
CA THR A 404 0.84 -19.49 2.78
C THR A 404 0.35 -20.17 1.49
N ASP A 405 0.16 -19.38 0.44
CA ASP A 405 -0.45 -19.78 -0.83
C ASP A 405 0.50 -19.69 -2.02
N GLU A 406 1.76 -19.30 -1.79
CA GLU A 406 2.85 -19.26 -2.79
C GLU A 406 2.53 -18.37 -4.01
N LEU A 407 1.73 -17.30 -3.81
CA LEU A 407 1.36 -16.34 -4.86
C LEU A 407 2.46 -15.30 -5.09
N VAL A 408 3.54 -15.72 -5.73
CA VAL A 408 4.67 -14.86 -6.11
C VAL A 408 4.65 -14.57 -7.62
N PHE A 409 4.97 -13.33 -8.02
CA PHE A 409 4.93 -12.91 -9.42
C PHE A 409 6.15 -12.06 -9.84
N ASP A 410 6.39 -11.99 -11.13
CA ASP A 410 7.50 -11.23 -11.72
C ASP A 410 7.31 -9.70 -11.49
N PRO A 411 8.39 -8.91 -11.35
CA PRO A 411 8.27 -7.46 -11.22
C PRO A 411 7.50 -6.83 -12.40
N GLY A 412 6.40 -6.14 -12.12
CA GLY A 412 5.52 -5.57 -13.15
C GLY A 412 4.59 -6.57 -13.83
N ASP A 413 4.39 -7.76 -13.25
CA ASP A 413 3.50 -8.80 -13.77
C ASP A 413 2.38 -9.13 -12.78
N ALA A 414 1.83 -8.11 -12.10
CA ALA A 414 0.73 -8.25 -11.16
C ALA A 414 -0.52 -8.91 -11.80
N THR A 415 -0.64 -8.80 -13.13
CA THR A 415 -1.65 -9.48 -13.95
C THR A 415 -1.70 -10.98 -13.68
N ASP A 416 -0.59 -11.65 -13.40
CA ASP A 416 -0.55 -13.10 -13.16
C ASP A 416 -1.38 -13.53 -11.95
N VAL A 417 -1.24 -12.79 -10.84
CA VAL A 417 -2.05 -13.02 -9.64
C VAL A 417 -3.49 -12.63 -9.91
N LEU A 418 -3.74 -11.47 -10.52
CA LEU A 418 -5.08 -10.99 -10.82
C LEU A 418 -5.86 -11.97 -11.74
N ALA A 419 -5.20 -12.59 -12.72
CA ALA A 419 -5.80 -13.60 -13.59
C ALA A 419 -6.14 -14.89 -12.82
N THR A 420 -5.29 -15.29 -11.87
CA THR A 420 -5.58 -16.39 -10.93
C THR A 420 -6.82 -16.10 -10.09
N ILE A 421 -6.89 -14.90 -9.50
CA ILE A 421 -8.03 -14.46 -8.69
C ILE A 421 -9.30 -14.34 -9.53
N TYR A 422 -9.18 -13.88 -10.78
CA TYR A 422 -10.30 -13.82 -11.72
C TYR A 422 -10.85 -15.23 -12.00
N ALA A 423 -9.97 -16.19 -12.29
CA ALA A 423 -10.34 -17.58 -12.48
C ALA A 423 -10.99 -18.18 -11.22
N LEU A 424 -10.47 -17.87 -10.03
CA LEU A 424 -11.03 -18.31 -8.74
C LEU A 424 -12.47 -17.82 -8.59
N ASN A 425 -12.70 -16.52 -8.80
CA ASN A 425 -14.04 -15.92 -8.70
C ASN A 425 -15.02 -16.49 -9.74
N ARG A 426 -14.54 -16.80 -10.95
CA ARG A 426 -15.33 -17.46 -11.99
C ARG A 426 -15.69 -18.89 -11.59
N LEU A 427 -14.74 -19.67 -11.09
CA LEU A 427 -14.95 -21.05 -10.63
C LEU A 427 -15.90 -21.12 -9.42
N ALA A 428 -15.84 -20.15 -8.50
CA ALA A 428 -16.71 -20.09 -7.33
C ALA A 428 -18.20 -19.92 -7.70
N ARG A 429 -18.49 -19.35 -8.87
CA ARG A 429 -19.87 -19.18 -9.39
C ARG A 429 -20.47 -20.46 -9.96
N ILE A 430 -19.66 -21.49 -10.21
CA ILE A 430 -20.15 -22.78 -10.66
C ILE A 430 -20.82 -23.44 -9.45
N GLU A 431 -22.15 -23.64 -9.49
CA GLU A 431 -22.86 -24.42 -8.48
C GLU A 431 -22.28 -25.85 -8.41
N SER A 432 -22.17 -26.41 -7.21
CA SER A 432 -21.66 -27.77 -6.95
C SER A 432 -22.70 -28.87 -7.16
#